data_AF-A0A496T452-F1
#
_entry.id   AF-A0A496T452-F1
#
_cell.length_a   1.000
_cell.length_b   1.000
_cell.length_c   1.000
_cell.angle_alpha   90.00
_cell.angle_beta   90.00
_cell.angle_gamma   90.00
#
_symmetry.space_group_name_H-M   'P 1'
#
loop_
_entity.id
_entity.type
_entity.pdbx_description
1 polymer ?
#
loop_
_entity_poly.entity_id
_entity_poly.type
_entity_poly.pdbx_seq_one_letter_code
_entity_poly.pdbx_strand_id
1 'polypeptide(L)'
;TLIPESRGDVLELLENMDSLLDRFKGALWRFDIERPEICGEFHDDFRELVECVVQAVEAIVLSARAFFKDITAVADHMHKVSYWETESDKISTRLQKAIFSREDLGLSHKMQLRDFTRHVDEIADVAEDVADRLSIYVIKRSL
;
A
#
# COMPACT_ATOMS: atom_id res chain seq x y z
N THR A 1 -14.54 24.44 -12.57
CA THR A 1 -15.54 24.67 -11.50
C THR A 1 -14.87 24.44 -10.18
N LEU A 2 -14.93 25.43 -9.29
CA LEU A 2 -14.35 25.36 -7.94
C LEU A 2 -14.98 24.20 -7.15
N ILE A 3 -14.30 23.85 -6.07
CA ILE A 3 -14.52 22.73 -5.14
C ILE A 3 -15.79 22.80 -4.23
N PRO A 4 -16.71 23.82 -4.20
CA PRO A 4 -17.76 23.91 -3.17
C PRO A 4 -18.62 22.67 -2.95
N GLU A 5 -19.01 21.99 -4.02
CA GLU A 5 -19.90 20.83 -3.92
C GLU A 5 -19.17 19.55 -3.50
N SER A 6 -17.83 19.50 -3.63
CA SER A 6 -16.99 18.35 -3.30
C SER A 6 -16.01 18.62 -2.14
N ARG A 7 -16.26 19.65 -1.32
CA ARG A 7 -15.35 19.99 -0.19
C ARG A 7 -15.18 18.83 0.80
N GLY A 8 -16.27 18.11 1.07
CA GLY A 8 -16.25 16.91 1.92
C GLY A 8 -15.40 15.81 1.32
N ASP A 9 -15.66 15.43 0.07
CA ASP A 9 -14.90 14.39 -0.63
C ASP A 9 -13.41 14.74 -0.78
N VAL A 10 -13.07 16.04 -0.98
CA VAL A 10 -11.67 16.50 -1.03
C VAL A 10 -10.99 16.40 0.34
N LEU A 11 -11.68 16.77 1.42
CA LEU A 11 -11.13 16.65 2.77
C LEU A 11 -10.89 15.19 3.12
N GLU A 12 -11.87 14.33 2.83
CA GLU A 12 -11.78 12.89 3.08
C GLU A 12 -10.66 12.25 2.26
N LEU A 13 -10.49 12.62 0.99
CA LEU A 13 -9.34 12.17 0.18
C LEU A 13 -8.00 12.58 0.81
N LEU A 14 -7.88 13.81 1.32
CA LEU A 14 -6.64 14.25 1.99
C LEU A 14 -6.37 13.46 3.27
N GLU A 15 -7.39 13.21 4.09
CA GLU A 15 -7.28 12.38 5.29
C GLU A 15 -6.88 10.93 4.95
N ASN A 16 -7.42 10.37 3.86
CA ASN A 16 -7.06 9.03 3.40
C ASN A 16 -5.59 8.98 2.94
N MET A 17 -5.14 9.98 2.17
CA MET A 17 -3.75 10.09 1.75
C MET A 17 -2.79 10.28 2.94
N ASP A 18 -3.21 11.00 3.98
CA ASP A 18 -2.44 11.13 5.23
C ASP A 18 -2.33 9.79 5.97
N SER A 19 -3.42 9.01 6.01
CA SER A 19 -3.39 7.68 6.63
C SER A 19 -2.42 6.71 5.92
N LEU A 20 -2.25 6.84 4.60
CA LEU A 20 -1.22 6.13 3.84
C LEU A 20 0.20 6.55 4.27
N LEU A 21 0.45 7.85 4.48
CA LEU A 21 1.74 8.33 4.99
C LEU A 21 2.03 7.81 6.41
N ASP A 22 1.01 7.72 7.26
CA ASP A 22 1.14 7.14 8.59
C ASP A 22 1.54 5.66 8.54
N ARG A 23 1.07 4.89 7.54
CA ARG A 23 1.51 3.50 7.33
C ARG A 23 2.99 3.40 6.96
N PHE A 24 3.45 4.23 6.01
CA PHE A 24 4.88 4.31 5.69
C PHE A 24 5.72 4.63 6.92
N LYS A 25 5.32 5.65 7.67
CA LYS A 25 6.00 6.07 8.88
C LYS A 25 6.04 4.95 9.91
N GLY A 26 4.92 4.26 10.12
CA GLY A 26 4.82 3.12 11.03
C GLY A 26 5.78 1.98 10.65
N ALA A 27 5.80 1.58 9.38
CA ALA A 27 6.70 0.54 8.89
C ALA A 27 8.17 0.94 9.04
N LEU A 28 8.54 2.15 8.61
CA LEU A 28 9.92 2.65 8.69
C LEU A 28 10.43 2.76 10.13
N TRP A 29 9.61 3.23 11.05
CA TRP A 29 9.99 3.30 12.47
C TRP A 29 10.27 1.92 13.06
N ARG A 30 9.48 0.89 12.70
CA ARG A 30 9.74 -0.48 13.15
C ARG A 30 11.08 -0.99 12.63
N PHE A 31 11.40 -0.73 11.36
CA PHE A 31 12.68 -1.14 10.79
C PHE A 31 13.86 -0.45 11.49
N ASP A 32 13.73 0.84 11.82
CA ASP A 32 14.78 1.58 12.53
C ASP A 32 14.96 1.12 13.98
N ILE A 33 13.84 0.85 14.69
CA ILE A 33 13.84 0.42 16.10
C ILE A 33 14.37 -1.00 16.25
N GLU A 34 13.83 -1.95 15.49
CA GLU A 34 14.10 -3.37 15.72
C GLU A 34 15.29 -3.89 14.92
N ARG A 35 15.64 -3.21 13.81
CA ARG A 35 16.76 -3.58 12.93
C ARG A 35 16.79 -5.09 12.64
N PRO A 36 15.70 -5.65 12.10
CA PRO A 36 15.55 -7.10 11.98
C PRO A 36 16.65 -7.69 11.10
N GLU A 37 17.18 -8.83 11.53
CA GLU A 37 18.06 -9.63 10.67
C GLU A 37 17.19 -10.36 9.63
N ILE A 38 17.20 -9.88 8.39
CA ILE A 38 16.51 -10.57 7.30
C ILE A 38 17.47 -11.61 6.71
N CYS A 39 17.06 -12.89 6.72
CA CYS A 39 17.84 -13.96 6.13
C CYS A 39 18.04 -13.72 4.63
N GLY A 40 19.24 -14.01 4.11
CA GLY A 40 19.62 -13.70 2.72
C GLY A 40 18.66 -14.24 1.65
N GLU A 41 18.10 -15.43 1.88
CA GLU A 41 17.12 -16.04 0.97
C GLU A 41 15.79 -15.30 0.88
N PHE A 42 15.43 -14.48 1.87
CA PHE A 42 14.21 -13.68 1.86
C PHE A 42 14.42 -12.28 1.28
N HIS A 43 15.67 -11.89 0.96
CA HIS A 43 15.96 -10.54 0.52
C HIS A 43 15.26 -10.19 -0.79
N ASP A 44 15.21 -11.13 -1.73
CA ASP A 44 14.57 -10.89 -3.04
C ASP A 44 13.06 -10.78 -2.90
N ASP A 45 12.42 -11.64 -2.11
CA ASP A 45 10.98 -11.53 -1.80
C ASP A 45 10.64 -10.19 -1.12
N PHE A 46 11.44 -9.73 -0.16
CA PHE A 46 11.24 -8.43 0.48
C PHE A 46 11.42 -7.27 -0.50
N ARG A 47 12.40 -7.35 -1.42
CA ARG A 47 12.59 -6.30 -2.45
C ARG A 47 11.41 -6.26 -3.41
N GLU A 48 10.96 -7.43 -3.88
CA GLU A 48 9.80 -7.55 -4.77
C GLU A 48 8.52 -7.01 -4.11
N LEU A 49 8.33 -7.32 -2.82
CA LEU A 49 7.21 -6.79 -2.03
C LEU A 49 7.26 -5.26 -1.95
N VAL A 50 8.42 -4.69 -1.61
CA VAL A 50 8.61 -3.23 -1.56
C VAL A 50 8.38 -2.59 -2.93
N GLU A 51 8.83 -3.21 -4.02
CA GLU A 51 8.57 -2.72 -5.37
C GLU A 51 7.08 -2.69 -5.68
N CYS A 52 6.32 -3.75 -5.37
CA CYS A 52 4.86 -3.77 -5.57
C CYS A 52 4.17 -2.65 -4.78
N VAL A 53 4.52 -2.49 -3.50
CA VAL A 53 4.00 -1.41 -2.64
C VAL A 53 4.31 -0.03 -3.22
N VAL A 54 5.53 0.20 -3.69
CA VAL A 54 5.91 1.49 -4.32
C VAL A 54 5.07 1.74 -5.59
N GLN A 55 4.83 0.71 -6.40
CA GLN A 55 4.01 0.85 -7.61
C GLN A 55 2.53 1.12 -7.29
N ALA A 56 1.96 0.47 -6.27
CA ALA A 56 0.60 0.76 -5.80
C ALA A 56 0.46 2.22 -5.35
N VAL A 57 1.44 2.70 -4.58
CA VAL A 57 1.47 4.07 -4.04
C VAL A 57 1.63 5.11 -5.16
N GLU A 58 2.52 4.87 -6.13
CA GLU A 58 2.68 5.75 -7.29
C GLU A 58 1.37 5.84 -8.09
N ALA A 59 0.69 4.71 -8.30
CA ALA A 59 -0.58 4.67 -9.01
C ALA A 59 -1.69 5.45 -8.29
N ILE A 60 -1.82 5.36 -6.96
CA ILE A 60 -2.82 6.15 -6.23
C ILE A 60 -2.48 7.64 -6.21
N VAL A 61 -1.20 8.02 -6.13
CA VAL A 61 -0.77 9.42 -6.24
C VAL A 61 -1.14 10.00 -7.61
N LEU A 62 -0.94 9.25 -8.69
CA LEU A 62 -1.37 9.65 -10.03
C LEU A 62 -2.89 9.78 -10.14
N SER A 63 -3.65 8.82 -9.59
CA SER A 63 -5.12 8.85 -9.53
C SER A 63 -5.64 10.08 -8.77
N ALA A 64 -5.09 10.34 -7.58
CA ALA A 64 -5.47 11.49 -6.75
C ALA A 64 -5.14 12.81 -7.45
N ARG A 65 -3.99 12.91 -8.14
CA ARG A 65 -3.66 14.11 -8.94
C ARG A 65 -4.60 14.29 -10.13
N ALA A 66 -4.98 13.20 -10.80
CA ALA A 66 -5.93 13.21 -11.90
C ALA A 66 -7.29 13.73 -11.43
N PHE A 67 -7.76 13.36 -10.24
CA PHE A 67 -9.04 13.84 -9.70
C PHE A 67 -9.18 15.37 -9.70
N PHE A 68 -8.09 16.10 -9.43
CA PHE A 68 -8.09 17.56 -9.45
C PHE A 68 -7.93 18.18 -10.86
N LYS A 69 -7.42 17.44 -11.85
CA LYS A 69 -7.00 17.98 -13.15
C LYS A 69 -7.79 17.43 -14.34
N ASP A 70 -7.97 16.11 -14.37
CA ASP A 70 -8.64 15.35 -15.41
C ASP A 70 -9.29 14.12 -14.79
N ILE A 71 -10.60 14.19 -14.59
CA ILE A 71 -11.37 13.14 -13.92
C ILE A 71 -11.41 11.84 -14.76
N THR A 72 -11.28 11.94 -16.09
CA THR A 72 -11.35 10.78 -16.99
C THR A 72 -10.13 9.89 -16.86
N ALA A 73 -8.97 10.49 -16.53
CA ALA A 73 -7.71 9.78 -16.29
C ALA A 73 -7.62 9.12 -14.91
N VAL A 74 -8.60 9.31 -14.01
CA VAL A 74 -8.55 8.71 -12.66
C VAL A 74 -8.64 7.18 -12.74
N ALA A 75 -9.57 6.66 -13.55
CA ALA A 75 -9.78 5.22 -13.70
C ALA A 75 -8.56 4.48 -14.30
N ASP A 76 -7.76 5.17 -15.12
CA ASP A 76 -6.55 4.62 -15.77
C ASP A 76 -5.43 4.30 -14.78
N HIS A 77 -5.48 4.88 -13.58
CA HIS A 77 -4.48 4.65 -12.54
C HIS A 77 -5.02 3.74 -11.43
N MET A 78 -6.33 3.77 -11.17
CA MET A 78 -6.95 2.96 -10.13
C MET A 78 -6.81 1.44 -10.34
N HIS A 79 -7.00 0.94 -11.57
CA HIS A 79 -6.85 -0.50 -11.84
C HIS A 79 -5.42 -1.00 -11.57
N LYS A 80 -4.42 -0.11 -11.66
CA LYS A 80 -3.03 -0.45 -11.36
C LYS A 80 -2.82 -0.58 -9.85
N VAL A 81 -3.51 0.21 -9.03
CA VAL A 81 -3.43 0.09 -7.56
C VAL A 81 -3.86 -1.31 -7.14
N SER A 82 -5.06 -1.73 -7.55
CA SER A 82 -5.59 -3.07 -7.22
C SER A 82 -4.72 -4.20 -7.79
N TYR A 83 -4.17 -4.03 -9.01
CA TYR A 83 -3.20 -5.00 -9.54
C TYR A 83 -1.96 -5.15 -8.63
N TRP A 84 -1.35 -4.04 -8.22
CA TRP A 84 -0.12 -4.07 -7.42
C TRP A 84 -0.37 -4.49 -5.97
N GLU A 85 -1.53 -4.16 -5.41
CA GLU A 85 -2.01 -4.72 -4.14
C GLU A 85 -2.06 -6.25 -4.23
N THR A 86 -2.71 -6.79 -5.26
CA THR A 86 -2.88 -8.23 -5.39
C THR A 86 -1.54 -8.95 -5.61
N GLU A 87 -0.59 -8.33 -6.31
CA GLU A 87 0.77 -8.87 -6.42
C GLU A 87 1.53 -8.80 -5.08
N SER A 88 1.40 -7.71 -4.32
CA SER A 88 1.95 -7.57 -2.95
C SER A 88 1.44 -8.70 -2.05
N ASP A 89 0.13 -8.94 -2.08
CA ASP A 89 -0.58 -9.91 -1.26
C ASP A 89 -0.11 -11.36 -1.53
N LYS A 90 0.16 -11.67 -2.81
CA LYS A 90 0.76 -12.94 -3.24
C LYS A 90 2.19 -13.12 -2.71
N ILE A 91 3.01 -12.08 -2.81
CA ILE A 91 4.40 -12.12 -2.35
C ILE A 91 4.43 -12.24 -0.81
N SER A 92 3.63 -11.43 -0.12
CA SER A 92 3.44 -11.49 1.33
C SER A 92 3.05 -12.89 1.80
N THR A 93 2.07 -13.52 1.13
CA THR A 93 1.65 -14.89 1.42
C THR A 93 2.76 -15.91 1.18
N ARG A 94 3.50 -15.79 0.07
CA ARG A 94 4.63 -16.66 -0.28
C ARG A 94 5.74 -16.55 0.76
N LEU A 95 6.13 -15.33 1.11
CA LEU A 95 7.18 -15.01 2.07
C LEU A 95 6.83 -15.53 3.47
N GLN A 96 5.59 -15.32 3.93
CA GLN A 96 5.13 -15.86 5.21
C GLN A 96 5.19 -17.40 5.24
N LYS A 97 4.77 -18.08 4.17
CA LYS A 97 4.91 -19.54 4.08
C LYS A 97 6.37 -19.97 4.17
N ALA A 98 7.27 -19.32 3.43
CA ALA A 98 8.70 -19.62 3.44
C ALA A 98 9.33 -19.42 4.83
N ILE A 99 9.03 -18.30 5.50
CA ILE A 99 9.49 -18.00 6.87
C ILE A 99 9.07 -19.11 7.84
N PHE A 100 7.80 -19.53 7.82
CA PHE A 100 7.32 -20.54 8.77
C PHE A 100 7.78 -21.95 8.45
N SER A 101 8.10 -22.26 7.19
CA SER A 101 8.68 -23.53 6.75
C SER A 101 10.14 -23.74 7.18
N ARG A 102 10.88 -22.70 7.55
CA ARG A 102 12.29 -22.83 7.99
C ARG A 102 12.40 -23.46 9.38
N GLU A 103 12.99 -24.64 9.49
CA GLU A 103 13.09 -25.35 10.78
C GLU A 103 14.13 -24.74 11.73
N ASP A 104 15.16 -24.10 11.19
CA ASP A 104 16.30 -23.53 11.92
C ASP A 104 16.05 -22.11 12.45
N LEU A 105 14.94 -21.47 12.07
CA LEU A 105 14.53 -20.18 12.62
C LEU A 105 13.70 -20.36 13.89
N GLY A 106 14.13 -19.69 14.96
CA GLY A 106 13.35 -19.59 16.20
C GLY A 106 12.00 -18.89 15.95
N LEU A 107 10.97 -19.28 16.70
CA LEU A 107 9.63 -18.71 16.54
C LEU A 107 9.62 -17.18 16.69
N SER A 108 10.42 -16.61 17.60
CA SER A 108 10.55 -15.15 17.75
C SER A 108 11.01 -14.47 16.46
N HIS A 109 12.02 -15.04 15.79
CA HIS A 109 12.54 -14.51 14.53
C HIS A 109 11.52 -14.65 13.40
N LYS A 110 10.85 -15.79 13.30
CA LYS A 110 9.73 -15.98 12.34
C LYS A 110 8.62 -14.96 12.54
N MET A 111 8.24 -14.75 13.80
CA MET A 111 7.20 -13.79 14.17
C MET A 111 7.60 -12.37 13.80
N GLN A 112 8.86 -11.98 14.05
CA GLN A 112 9.39 -10.68 13.65
C GLN A 112 9.37 -10.51 12.12
N LEU A 113 9.92 -11.46 11.36
CA LEU A 113 9.94 -11.39 9.89
C LEU A 113 8.54 -11.32 9.28
N ARG A 114 7.59 -12.10 9.81
CA ARG A 114 6.18 -12.04 9.41
C ARG A 114 5.58 -10.67 9.74
N ASP A 115 5.89 -10.10 10.90
CA ASP A 115 5.41 -8.77 11.29
C ASP A 115 5.91 -7.71 10.30
N PHE A 116 7.20 -7.73 9.94
CA PHE A 116 7.76 -6.84 8.93
C PHE A 116 7.14 -7.03 7.55
N THR A 117 6.93 -8.28 7.14
CA THR A 117 6.26 -8.61 5.87
C THR A 117 4.87 -7.95 5.82
N ARG A 118 4.07 -8.13 6.88
CA ARG A 118 2.72 -7.54 6.97
C ARG A 118 2.74 -6.02 6.98
N HIS A 119 3.65 -5.39 7.71
CA HIS A 119 3.70 -3.93 7.76
C HIS A 119 4.08 -3.29 6.42
N VAL A 120 4.86 -3.98 5.58
CA VAL A 120 5.15 -3.52 4.22
C VAL A 120 3.90 -3.69 3.34
N ASP A 121 3.30 -4.88 3.38
CA ASP A 121 2.10 -5.25 2.60
C ASP A 121 0.88 -4.35 2.90
N GLU A 122 0.66 -4.02 4.18
CA GLU A 122 -0.42 -3.12 4.64
C GLU A 122 -0.37 -1.71 4.00
N ILE A 123 0.76 -1.30 3.43
CA ILE A 123 0.85 -0.02 2.71
C ILE A 123 0.12 -0.11 1.37
N ALA A 124 0.23 -1.25 0.66
CA ALA A 124 -0.49 -1.46 -0.60
C ALA A 124 -1.99 -1.61 -0.37
N ASP A 125 -2.40 -2.30 0.69
CA ASP A 125 -3.80 -2.41 1.15
C ASP A 125 -4.41 -1.02 1.40
N VAL A 126 -3.72 -0.15 2.15
CA VAL A 126 -4.21 1.22 2.38
C VAL A 126 -4.23 2.06 1.09
N ALA A 127 -3.30 1.82 0.15
CA ALA A 127 -3.35 2.48 -1.15
C ALA A 127 -4.59 2.06 -1.96
N GLU A 128 -4.97 0.77 -1.91
CA GLU A 128 -6.21 0.26 -2.51
C GLU A 128 -7.44 0.85 -1.84
N ASP A 129 -7.51 0.89 -0.51
CA ASP A 129 -8.60 1.54 0.24
C ASP A 129 -8.82 3.00 -0.20
N VAL A 130 -7.73 3.75 -0.41
CA VAL A 130 -7.81 5.12 -0.90
C VAL A 130 -8.32 5.15 -2.35
N ALA A 131 -7.90 4.21 -3.19
CA ALA A 131 -8.39 4.08 -4.56
C ALA A 131 -9.90 3.78 -4.57
N ASP A 132 -10.37 2.83 -3.78
CA ASP A 132 -11.78 2.47 -3.68
C ASP A 132 -12.64 3.66 -3.26
N ARG A 133 -12.20 4.44 -2.26
CA ARG A 133 -12.90 5.68 -1.87
C ARG A 133 -12.88 6.72 -3.00
N LEU A 134 -11.77 6.84 -3.71
CA LEU A 134 -11.66 7.75 -4.85
C LEU A 134 -12.63 7.36 -5.98
N SER A 135 -12.92 6.07 -6.21
CA SER A 135 -13.93 5.66 -7.21
C SER A 135 -15.29 6.27 -6.90
N ILE A 136 -15.68 6.29 -5.62
CA ILE A 136 -16.97 6.80 -5.16
C ILE A 136 -17.04 8.30 -5.46
N TYR A 137 -15.97 9.04 -5.18
CA TYR A 137 -15.92 10.48 -5.44
C TYR A 137 -16.01 10.79 -6.94
N VAL A 138 -15.38 9.98 -7.78
CA VAL A 138 -15.47 10.10 -9.25
C VAL A 138 -16.89 9.86 -9.74
N ILE A 139 -17.56 8.81 -9.25
CA ILE A 139 -18.95 8.50 -9.61
C ILE A 139 -19.87 9.64 -9.18
N LYS A 140 -19.76 10.12 -7.94
CA LYS A 140 -20.57 11.24 -7.43
C LYS A 140 -20.42 12.50 -8.28
N ARG A 141 -19.22 12.78 -8.77
CA ARG A 141 -18.91 13.96 -9.60
C ARG A 141 -19.30 13.81 -11.07
N SER A 142 -19.57 12.59 -11.51
CA SER A 142 -20.02 12.28 -12.88
C SER A 142 -21.54 12.25 -13.03
N LEU A 143 -22.28 12.31 -11.91
CA LEU A 143 -23.74 12.44 -11.83
C LEU A 143 -24.15 13.91 -11.81
#